data_AF-A0AAF0F6I4-F1
#
_entry.id   AF-A0AAF0F6I4-F1
#
_cell.length_a   1.000
_cell.length_b   1.000
_cell.length_c   1.000
_cell.angle_alpha   90.00
_cell.angle_beta   90.00
_cell.angle_gamma   90.00
#
_symmetry.space_group_name_H-M   'P 1'
#
loop_
_entity.id
_entity.type
_entity.pdbx_description
1 polymer ?
#
loop_
_entity_poly.entity_id
_entity_poly.type
_entity_poly.pdbx_seq_one_letter_code
_entity_poly.pdbx_strand_id
1 'polypeptide(L)'
;MLDGAPAAPFQAAGHPGVLVASEHASCVVKRCPLQESQFYEEVWQGTDDAHQVMRGCMPKCHGIRIQGKNAAGWPPLDVEADNAVLLENLVYPFVHADVCDIKLGTLLYDERPGITDPAKVGRMKFKAETTTSGRYGMRIAGWTIWDGQRHCSVGKEPGKAAQSIQDMSELLTEALRLRSDSRRSLIVQTLIPLVRELKTRLAGVPAQLRSTSVLIVVEGEEGDLANNIDTRKTIGGPQ
;
A
#
# COMPACT_ATOMS: atom_id res chain seq x y z
N MET A 1 9.50 14.13 26.04
CA MET A 1 10.36 12.94 26.12
C MET A 1 9.45 11.74 26.35
N LEU A 2 9.17 10.98 25.31
CA LEU A 2 8.43 9.71 25.37
C LEU A 2 9.36 8.66 24.77
N ASP A 3 10.32 8.20 25.58
CA ASP A 3 11.11 7.00 25.29
C ASP A 3 10.22 5.79 25.61
N GLY A 4 9.33 5.46 24.68
CA GLY A 4 8.69 4.16 24.58
C GLY A 4 9.33 3.42 23.43
N ALA A 5 9.59 2.12 23.59
CA ALA A 5 9.96 1.24 22.48
C ALA A 5 9.06 1.55 21.27
N PRO A 6 9.62 1.67 20.05
CA PRO A 6 8.85 2.17 18.94
C PRO A 6 7.64 1.26 18.71
N ALA A 7 6.44 1.85 18.68
CA ALA A 7 5.21 1.12 18.48
C ALA A 7 5.32 0.26 17.22
N ALA A 8 4.82 -0.98 17.29
CA ALA A 8 4.85 -1.87 16.13
C ALA A 8 4.18 -1.17 14.93
N PRO A 9 4.81 -1.20 13.74
CA PRO A 9 4.30 -0.48 12.59
C PRO A 9 2.90 -0.98 12.21
N PHE A 10 2.03 -0.04 11.86
CA PHE A 10 0.65 -0.33 11.51
C PHE A 10 0.59 -1.13 10.19
N GLN A 11 0.27 -2.42 10.28
CA GLN A 11 0.23 -3.31 9.13
C GLN A 11 -1.20 -3.81 8.86
N ALA A 12 -1.91 -3.14 7.94
CA ALA A 12 -3.28 -3.50 7.57
C ALA A 12 -3.37 -4.83 6.77
N ALA A 13 -2.32 -5.19 6.03
CA ALA A 13 -2.24 -6.41 5.23
C ALA A 13 -0.80 -6.88 5.04
N GLY A 14 -0.61 -8.11 4.54
CA GLY A 14 0.71 -8.71 4.30
C GLY A 14 1.13 -9.73 5.37
N HIS A 15 2.37 -10.21 5.29
CA HIS A 15 2.89 -11.22 6.24
C HIS A 15 3.46 -10.55 7.50
N PRO A 16 3.27 -11.14 8.70
CA PRO A 16 3.91 -10.63 9.92
C PRO A 16 5.43 -10.50 9.77
N GLY A 17 6.01 -9.45 10.34
CA GLY A 17 7.47 -9.21 10.34
C GLY A 17 8.05 -8.63 9.04
N VAL A 18 7.18 -8.27 8.07
CA VAL A 18 7.57 -7.54 6.86
C VAL A 18 7.88 -6.08 7.18
N LEU A 19 7.03 -5.44 7.99
CA LEU A 19 7.27 -4.10 8.50
C LEU A 19 7.93 -4.20 9.87
N VAL A 20 9.02 -3.46 10.03
CA VAL A 20 9.77 -3.30 11.27
C VAL A 20 9.79 -1.82 11.62
N ALA A 21 9.67 -1.53 12.91
CA ALA A 21 9.79 -0.17 13.40
C ALA A 21 11.17 0.42 13.04
N SER A 22 11.17 1.69 12.61
CA SER A 22 12.38 2.50 12.47
C SER A 22 12.72 3.17 13.81
N GLU A 23 13.95 3.68 13.95
CA GLU A 23 14.31 4.61 15.04
C GLU A 23 13.40 5.84 15.08
N HIS A 24 12.91 6.29 13.91
CA HIS A 24 11.99 7.41 13.79
C HIS A 24 10.57 6.91 13.50
N ALA A 25 9.60 7.28 14.34
CA ALA A 25 8.20 6.87 14.17
C ALA A 25 7.56 7.35 12.85
N SER A 26 8.12 8.39 12.22
CA SER A 26 7.72 8.88 10.89
C SER A 26 8.19 7.99 9.73
N CYS A 27 8.93 6.91 10.00
CA CYS A 27 9.44 5.98 9.01
C CYS A 27 9.15 4.53 9.42
N VAL A 28 9.14 3.63 8.44
CA VAL A 28 9.06 2.18 8.64
C VAL A 28 10.08 1.46 7.78
N VAL A 29 10.68 0.41 8.32
CA VAL A 29 11.57 -0.47 7.54
C VAL A 29 10.72 -1.59 6.97
N LYS A 30 10.72 -1.74 5.64
CA LYS A 30 10.07 -2.84 4.95
C LYS A 30 11.11 -3.83 4.46
N ARG A 31 11.14 -5.02 5.07
CA ARG A 31 11.86 -6.18 4.52
C ARG A 31 11.13 -6.65 3.26
N CYS A 32 11.83 -6.79 2.15
CA CYS A 32 11.19 -7.00 0.86
C CYS A 32 11.96 -7.98 -0.03
N PRO A 33 11.35 -8.48 -1.12
CA PRO A 33 12.08 -9.20 -2.16
C PRO A 33 13.13 -8.30 -2.85
N LEU A 34 14.08 -8.93 -3.53
CA LEU A 34 15.11 -8.23 -4.31
C LEU A 34 14.48 -7.28 -5.34
N GLN A 35 13.43 -7.73 -6.04
CA GLN A 35 12.75 -6.96 -7.07
C GLN A 35 12.15 -5.66 -6.53
N GLU A 36 11.61 -5.69 -5.31
CA GLU A 36 11.03 -4.49 -4.70
C GLU A 36 12.14 -3.48 -4.35
N SER A 37 13.24 -3.92 -3.73
CA SER A 37 14.36 -3.01 -3.41
C SER A 37 15.02 -2.41 -4.67
N GLN A 38 15.17 -3.21 -5.74
CA GLN A 38 15.68 -2.74 -7.02
C GLN A 38 14.74 -1.75 -7.68
N PHE A 39 13.44 -1.96 -7.59
CA PHE A 39 12.44 -1.03 -8.13
C PHE A 39 12.48 0.33 -7.42
N TYR A 40 12.59 0.35 -6.08
CA TYR A 40 12.77 1.62 -5.36
C TYR A 40 14.09 2.30 -5.74
N GLU A 41 15.18 1.55 -5.93
CA GLU A 41 16.45 2.13 -6.36
C GLU A 41 16.33 2.74 -7.76
N GLU A 42 15.78 2.00 -8.72
CA GLU A 42 15.55 2.47 -10.10
C GLU A 42 14.70 3.75 -10.12
N VAL A 43 13.59 3.75 -9.37
CA VAL A 43 12.67 4.89 -9.31
C VAL A 43 13.30 6.15 -8.71
N TRP A 44 14.20 6.00 -7.73
CA TRP A 44 14.84 7.15 -7.09
C TRP A 44 16.11 7.64 -7.77
N GLN A 45 16.84 6.77 -8.47
CA GLN A 45 17.99 7.16 -9.30
C GLN A 45 17.57 7.74 -10.66
N GLY A 46 16.38 7.37 -11.16
CA GLY A 46 15.86 7.87 -12.42
C GLY A 46 15.53 9.37 -12.40
N THR A 47 15.96 10.09 -13.44
CA THR A 47 15.80 11.54 -13.55
C THR A 47 14.70 11.98 -14.51
N ASP A 48 14.19 11.08 -15.36
CA ASP A 48 13.13 11.40 -16.32
C ASP A 48 11.75 11.59 -15.66
N ASP A 49 10.80 12.07 -16.46
CA ASP A 49 9.45 12.40 -16.01
C ASP A 49 8.69 11.18 -15.47
N ALA A 50 8.91 9.99 -16.03
CA ALA A 50 8.24 8.78 -15.58
C ALA A 50 8.65 8.42 -14.15
N HIS A 51 9.95 8.52 -13.83
CA HIS A 51 10.45 8.31 -12.48
C HIS A 51 9.97 9.40 -11.51
N GLN A 52 9.87 10.66 -11.95
CA GLN A 52 9.28 11.73 -11.14
C GLN A 52 7.81 11.46 -10.81
N VAL A 53 7.02 11.02 -11.80
CA VAL A 53 5.63 10.61 -11.61
C VAL A 53 5.53 9.47 -10.60
N MET A 54 6.36 8.43 -10.74
CA MET A 54 6.35 7.28 -9.83
C MET A 54 6.69 7.67 -8.38
N ARG A 55 7.72 8.49 -8.16
CA ARG A 55 8.03 9.08 -6.83
C ARG A 55 6.88 9.94 -6.31
N GLY A 56 6.12 10.56 -7.21
CA GLY A 56 4.91 11.32 -6.92
C GLY A 56 3.76 10.46 -6.37
N CYS A 57 3.76 9.15 -6.64
CA CYS A 57 2.66 8.26 -6.30
C CYS A 57 3.03 7.20 -5.26
N MET A 58 4.32 6.92 -5.05
CA MET A 58 4.82 5.95 -4.06
C MET A 58 5.16 6.61 -2.70
N PRO A 59 5.21 5.84 -1.60
CA PRO A 59 5.80 6.30 -0.35
C PRO A 59 7.23 6.80 -0.56
N LYS A 60 7.58 7.90 0.08
CA LYS A 60 8.95 8.42 0.08
C LYS A 60 9.91 7.36 0.61
N CYS A 61 10.96 7.10 -0.16
CA CYS A 61 12.08 6.26 0.24
C CYS A 61 13.17 7.13 0.89
N HIS A 62 13.72 6.62 1.98
CA HIS A 62 14.77 7.26 2.79
C HIS A 62 16.04 6.41 2.91
N GLY A 63 16.02 5.17 2.43
CA GLY A 63 17.17 4.27 2.48
C GLY A 63 16.86 2.94 1.81
N ILE A 64 17.87 2.34 1.18
CA ILE A 64 17.71 1.11 0.41
C ILE A 64 18.86 0.17 0.73
N ARG A 65 18.52 -1.10 0.94
CA ARG A 65 19.45 -2.22 1.12
C ARG A 65 19.16 -3.29 0.08
N ILE A 66 20.19 -3.72 -0.65
CA ILE A 66 20.14 -4.69 -1.73
C ILE A 66 21.24 -5.72 -1.52
N GLN A 67 20.88 -7.01 -1.49
CA GLN A 67 21.81 -8.14 -1.34
C GLN A 67 22.82 -7.96 -0.19
N GLY A 68 22.34 -7.51 0.97
CA GLY A 68 23.13 -7.31 2.18
C GLY A 68 24.01 -6.06 2.19
N LYS A 69 23.85 -5.16 1.22
CA LYS A 69 24.62 -3.90 1.13
C LYS A 69 23.68 -2.70 1.06
N ASN A 70 24.08 -1.60 1.69
CA ASN A 70 23.39 -0.33 1.52
C ASN A 70 23.63 0.19 0.10
N ALA A 71 22.59 0.66 -0.56
CA ALA A 71 22.70 1.26 -1.88
C ALA A 71 23.49 2.58 -1.82
N ALA A 72 24.23 2.88 -2.89
CA ALA A 72 25.08 4.06 -2.94
C ALA A 72 24.26 5.35 -2.93
N GLY A 73 24.72 6.37 -2.19
CA GLY A 73 24.02 7.64 -2.06
C GLY A 73 22.89 7.66 -1.03
N TRP A 74 22.61 6.54 -0.37
CA TRP A 74 21.63 6.43 0.70
C TRP A 74 22.26 6.40 2.09
N PRO A 75 21.56 6.88 3.13
CA PRO A 75 21.94 6.62 4.51
C PRO A 75 22.05 5.12 4.80
N PRO A 76 22.98 4.69 5.66
CA PRO A 76 23.07 3.29 6.09
C PRO A 76 21.75 2.82 6.71
N LEU A 77 21.24 1.67 6.24
CA LEU A 77 20.07 1.01 6.81
C LEU A 77 20.54 -0.20 7.64
N ASP A 78 20.53 -0.04 8.96
CA ASP A 78 20.89 -1.11 9.89
C ASP A 78 19.71 -2.06 10.13
N VAL A 79 19.61 -3.09 9.29
CA VAL A 79 18.58 -4.12 9.38
C VAL A 79 19.16 -5.47 9.00
N GLU A 80 18.83 -6.49 9.81
CA GLU A 80 19.11 -7.89 9.49
C GLU A 80 18.15 -8.40 8.40
N ALA A 81 18.42 -7.99 7.15
CA ALA A 81 17.76 -8.48 5.94
C ALA A 81 18.68 -8.30 4.73
N ASP A 82 18.58 -9.20 3.76
CA ASP A 82 19.30 -9.06 2.50
C ASP A 82 18.78 -7.88 1.68
N ASN A 83 17.46 -7.69 1.67
CA ASN A 83 16.82 -6.60 0.95
C ASN A 83 15.78 -5.90 1.82
N ALA A 84 15.86 -4.57 1.87
CA ALA A 84 14.94 -3.74 2.64
C ALA A 84 14.90 -2.32 2.09
N VAL A 85 13.78 -1.64 2.36
CA VAL A 85 13.60 -0.22 2.07
C VAL A 85 13.10 0.50 3.32
N LEU A 86 13.65 1.69 3.60
CA LEU A 86 13.17 2.59 4.64
C LEU A 86 12.18 3.57 3.99
N LEU A 87 10.92 3.50 4.38
CA LEU A 87 9.83 4.26 3.77
C LEU A 87 9.23 5.24 4.78
N GLU A 88 8.62 6.32 4.28
CA GLU A 88 7.75 7.15 5.11
C GLU A 88 6.61 6.32 5.72
N ASN A 89 6.29 6.60 6.98
CA ASN A 89 5.18 5.97 7.66
C ASN A 89 3.88 6.73 7.32
N LEU A 90 3.08 6.17 6.42
CA LEU A 90 1.85 6.80 5.93
C LEU A 90 0.79 7.04 7.02
N VAL A 91 0.83 6.31 8.13
CA VAL A 91 -0.14 6.51 9.23
C VAL A 91 0.35 7.49 10.28
N TYR A 92 1.62 7.87 10.27
CA TYR A 92 2.22 8.75 11.28
C TYR A 92 1.51 10.11 11.44
N PRO A 93 0.99 10.75 10.38
CA PRO A 93 0.29 12.03 10.51
C PRO A 93 -1.09 11.95 11.18
N PHE A 94 -1.64 10.75 11.37
CA PHE A 94 -3.01 10.53 11.84
C PHE A 94 -3.03 10.19 13.33
N VAL A 95 -4.08 10.62 14.03
CA VAL A 95 -4.29 10.28 15.44
C VAL A 95 -4.75 8.82 15.54
N HIS A 96 -5.76 8.46 14.73
CA HIS A 96 -6.33 7.12 14.68
C HIS A 96 -6.54 6.70 13.22
N ALA A 97 -5.50 6.24 12.53
CA ALA A 97 -5.59 5.91 11.12
C ALA A 97 -6.55 4.74 10.81
N ASP A 98 -7.53 5.00 9.94
CA ASP A 98 -8.21 3.96 9.18
C ASP A 98 -7.42 3.67 7.91
N VAL A 99 -7.22 2.39 7.58
CA VAL A 99 -6.44 1.96 6.42
C VAL A 99 -7.20 0.90 5.62
N CYS A 100 -7.28 1.06 4.30
CA CYS A 100 -7.84 0.07 3.38
C CYS A 100 -6.83 -0.27 2.28
N ASP A 101 -6.46 -1.54 2.13
CA ASP A 101 -5.58 -2.04 1.06
C ASP A 101 -6.42 -2.58 -0.09
N ILE A 102 -6.29 -1.97 -1.27
CA ILE A 102 -6.94 -2.40 -2.50
C ILE A 102 -5.86 -2.88 -3.47
N LYS A 103 -5.87 -4.19 -3.75
CA LYS A 103 -5.00 -4.78 -4.77
C LYS A 103 -5.54 -4.52 -6.16
N LEU A 104 -4.64 -4.18 -7.07
CA LEU A 104 -4.94 -3.86 -8.47
C LEU A 104 -4.38 -4.89 -9.45
N GLY A 105 -5.00 -4.93 -10.62
CA GLY A 105 -4.60 -5.74 -11.77
C GLY A 105 -5.47 -6.98 -11.97
N THR A 106 -5.71 -7.30 -13.25
CA THR A 106 -6.31 -8.57 -13.70
C THR A 106 -5.28 -9.69 -13.77
N LEU A 107 -4.02 -9.33 -14.03
CA LEU A 107 -2.87 -10.23 -14.08
C LEU A 107 -2.03 -10.08 -12.82
N LEU A 108 -1.97 -11.15 -12.01
CA LEU A 108 -1.37 -11.14 -10.68
C LEU A 108 0.08 -11.67 -10.63
N TYR A 109 0.61 -12.14 -11.76
CA TYR A 109 1.96 -12.68 -11.88
C TYR A 109 2.72 -11.99 -13.00
N ASP A 110 4.04 -12.17 -13.01
CA ASP A 110 4.89 -11.74 -14.11
C ASP A 110 4.95 -12.83 -15.18
N GLU A 111 4.56 -12.47 -16.41
CA GLU A 111 4.53 -13.36 -17.57
C GLU A 111 5.89 -13.60 -18.20
N ARG A 112 6.91 -12.80 -17.85
CA ARG A 112 8.26 -12.98 -18.36
C ARG A 112 8.80 -14.36 -17.94
N PRO A 113 9.35 -15.14 -18.89
CA PRO A 113 9.86 -16.47 -18.61
C PRO A 113 10.87 -16.47 -17.44
N GLY A 114 10.67 -17.38 -16.49
CA GLY A 114 11.60 -17.58 -15.36
C GLY A 114 11.48 -16.58 -14.21
N ILE A 115 10.62 -15.56 -14.31
CA ILE A 115 10.44 -14.59 -13.21
C ILE A 115 9.48 -15.13 -12.13
N THR A 116 8.36 -15.72 -12.53
CA THR A 116 7.41 -16.34 -11.59
C THR A 116 7.47 -17.86 -11.70
N ASP A 117 7.71 -18.52 -10.58
CA ASP A 117 7.64 -19.99 -10.46
C ASP A 117 6.31 -20.56 -11.01
N PRO A 118 6.30 -21.66 -11.79
CA PRO A 118 5.09 -22.22 -12.39
C PRO A 118 3.96 -22.57 -11.39
N ALA A 119 4.30 -23.09 -10.21
CA ALA A 119 3.30 -23.39 -9.20
C ALA A 119 2.71 -22.10 -8.62
N LYS A 120 3.53 -21.04 -8.46
CA LYS A 120 3.05 -19.69 -8.09
C LYS A 120 2.14 -19.09 -9.18
N VAL A 121 2.47 -19.26 -10.46
CA VAL A 121 1.62 -18.83 -11.59
C VAL A 121 0.25 -19.51 -11.52
N GLY A 122 0.19 -20.82 -11.34
CA GLY A 122 -1.09 -21.56 -11.22
C GLY A 122 -1.97 -21.03 -10.08
N ARG A 123 -1.39 -20.80 -8.90
CA ARG A 123 -2.11 -20.19 -7.76
C ARG A 123 -2.59 -18.77 -8.04
N MET A 124 -1.81 -17.97 -8.78
CA MET A 124 -2.17 -16.59 -9.12
C MET A 124 -3.26 -16.51 -10.18
N LYS A 125 -3.27 -17.43 -11.16
CA LYS A 125 -4.37 -17.59 -12.13
C LYS A 125 -5.67 -17.96 -11.44
N PHE A 126 -5.66 -19.02 -10.63
CA PHE A 126 -6.83 -19.43 -9.85
C PHE A 126 -7.37 -18.29 -8.99
N LYS A 127 -6.49 -17.52 -8.33
CA LYS A 127 -6.88 -16.36 -7.53
C LYS A 127 -7.49 -15.24 -8.38
N ALA A 128 -6.96 -14.97 -9.57
CA ALA A 128 -7.56 -13.98 -10.46
C ALA A 128 -8.96 -14.43 -10.91
N GLU A 129 -9.12 -15.69 -11.29
CA GLU A 129 -10.38 -16.28 -11.76
C GLU A 129 -11.48 -16.32 -10.68
N THR A 130 -11.11 -16.59 -9.43
CA THR A 130 -12.05 -16.80 -8.31
C THR A 130 -12.31 -15.55 -7.47
N THR A 131 -11.75 -14.40 -7.87
CA THR A 131 -11.96 -13.14 -7.15
C THR A 131 -12.32 -12.02 -8.12
N THR A 132 -12.74 -10.89 -7.58
CA THR A 132 -13.02 -9.68 -8.35
C THR A 132 -11.81 -9.13 -9.11
N SER A 133 -10.58 -9.59 -8.82
CA SER A 133 -9.38 -9.16 -9.56
C SER A 133 -9.42 -9.55 -11.03
N GLY A 134 -9.78 -10.80 -11.37
CA GLY A 134 -9.78 -11.22 -12.78
C GLY A 134 -10.85 -10.51 -13.61
N ARG A 135 -12.01 -10.23 -13.00
CA ARG A 135 -13.14 -9.61 -13.69
C ARG A 135 -13.10 -8.08 -13.71
N TYR A 136 -12.76 -7.46 -12.58
CA TYR A 136 -12.86 -6.01 -12.38
C TYR A 136 -11.51 -5.34 -12.18
N GLY A 137 -10.41 -6.11 -12.19
CA GLY A 137 -9.05 -5.57 -12.05
C GLY A 137 -8.72 -5.05 -10.66
N MET A 138 -9.53 -5.38 -9.64
CA MET A 138 -9.23 -5.03 -8.25
C MET A 138 -9.85 -6.00 -7.25
N ARG A 139 -9.32 -6.03 -6.02
CA ARG A 139 -9.97 -6.64 -4.85
C ARG A 139 -9.49 -5.97 -3.57
N ILE A 140 -10.31 -5.99 -2.53
CA ILE A 140 -9.88 -5.55 -1.20
C ILE A 140 -9.00 -6.63 -0.58
N ALA A 141 -7.82 -6.25 -0.10
CA ALA A 141 -6.85 -7.15 0.50
C ALA A 141 -6.89 -7.16 2.04
N GLY A 142 -7.57 -6.18 2.62
CA GLY A 142 -7.79 -6.04 4.06
C GLY A 142 -7.97 -4.58 4.43
N TRP A 143 -8.48 -4.33 5.62
CA TRP A 143 -8.58 -2.99 6.17
C TRP A 143 -8.45 -3.01 7.69
N THR A 144 -8.20 -1.85 8.28
CA THR A 144 -8.19 -1.64 9.73
C THR A 144 -8.88 -0.33 10.01
N ILE A 145 -9.78 -0.31 11.01
CA ILE A 145 -10.54 0.87 11.40
C ILE A 145 -10.42 1.14 12.89
N TRP A 146 -10.45 2.40 13.29
CA TRP A 146 -10.63 2.82 14.67
C TRP A 146 -12.12 2.76 15.05
N ASP A 147 -12.44 2.04 16.13
CA ASP A 147 -13.81 1.93 16.66
C ASP A 147 -14.13 2.90 17.80
N GLY A 148 -13.20 3.81 18.13
CA GLY A 148 -13.29 4.71 19.28
C GLY A 148 -12.56 4.21 20.53
N GLN A 149 -12.12 2.95 20.54
CA GLN A 149 -11.37 2.35 21.64
C GLN A 149 -10.09 1.64 21.17
N ARG A 150 -10.15 0.99 20.01
CA ARG A 150 -9.06 0.21 19.43
C ARG A 150 -9.14 0.14 17.92
N HIS A 151 -8.05 -0.32 17.32
CA HIS A 151 -8.03 -0.69 15.91
C HIS A 151 -8.58 -2.11 15.72
N CYS A 152 -9.55 -2.24 14.82
CA CYS A 152 -10.16 -3.49 14.42
C CYS A 152 -9.76 -3.81 12.97
N SER A 153 -9.03 -4.91 12.77
CA SER A 153 -8.54 -5.34 11.46
C SER A 153 -9.41 -6.43 10.86
N VAL A 154 -9.71 -6.28 9.57
CA VAL A 154 -10.33 -7.31 8.74
C VAL A 154 -9.33 -7.76 7.68
N GLY A 155 -9.04 -9.05 7.67
CA GLY A 155 -8.09 -9.64 6.74
C GLY A 155 -8.62 -9.78 5.30
N LYS A 156 -7.86 -10.50 4.48
CA LYS A 156 -8.12 -10.69 3.05
C LYS A 156 -9.33 -11.55 2.67
N GLU A 157 -9.94 -12.25 3.64
CA GLU A 157 -10.92 -13.29 3.33
C GLU A 157 -12.24 -12.73 2.74
N PRO A 158 -12.84 -11.64 3.26
CA PRO A 158 -14.02 -11.04 2.63
C PRO A 158 -13.77 -10.59 1.19
N GLY A 159 -12.61 -9.97 0.92
CA GLY A 159 -12.25 -9.53 -0.43
C GLY A 159 -11.93 -10.67 -1.40
N LYS A 160 -11.58 -11.87 -0.92
CA LYS A 160 -11.51 -13.08 -1.75
C LYS A 160 -12.88 -13.70 -1.99
N ALA A 161 -13.79 -13.58 -1.03
CA ALA A 161 -15.14 -14.13 -1.14
C ALA A 161 -16.00 -13.32 -2.10
N ALA A 162 -15.77 -12.01 -2.22
CA ALA A 162 -16.46 -11.13 -3.15
C ALA A 162 -16.36 -11.63 -4.61
N GLN A 163 -17.51 -11.67 -5.28
CA GLN A 163 -17.67 -12.10 -6.68
C GLN A 163 -18.25 -11.00 -7.58
N SER A 164 -18.87 -9.97 -6.98
CA SER A 164 -19.60 -8.93 -7.72
C SER A 164 -19.13 -7.51 -7.39
N ILE A 165 -19.53 -6.55 -8.22
CA ILE A 165 -19.31 -5.11 -7.92
C ILE A 165 -20.13 -4.65 -6.72
N GLN A 166 -21.27 -5.30 -6.45
CA GLN A 166 -22.10 -5.01 -5.30
C GLN A 166 -21.39 -5.44 -4.01
N ASP A 167 -20.80 -6.64 -3.99
CA ASP A 167 -20.00 -7.12 -2.86
C ASP A 167 -18.82 -6.18 -2.60
N MET A 168 -18.13 -5.73 -3.65
CA MET A 168 -17.04 -4.74 -3.50
C MET A 168 -17.54 -3.40 -2.95
N SER A 169 -18.70 -2.94 -3.38
CA SER A 169 -19.32 -1.69 -2.89
C SER A 169 -19.66 -1.78 -1.40
N GLU A 170 -20.20 -2.91 -0.96
CA GLU A 170 -20.51 -3.19 0.44
C GLU A 170 -19.23 -3.24 1.29
N LEU A 171 -18.21 -3.96 0.82
CA LEU A 171 -16.92 -4.03 1.50
C LEU A 171 -16.22 -2.67 1.57
N LEU A 172 -16.29 -1.84 0.51
CA LEU A 172 -15.76 -0.47 0.56
C LEU A 172 -16.56 0.41 1.53
N THR A 173 -17.88 0.22 1.60
CA THR A 173 -18.75 0.93 2.55
C THR A 173 -18.35 0.61 3.99
N GLU A 174 -18.00 -0.63 4.28
CA GLU A 174 -17.49 -1.06 5.59
C GLU A 174 -16.07 -0.54 5.84
N ALA A 175 -15.14 -0.80 4.92
CA ALA A 175 -13.72 -0.48 5.05
C ALA A 175 -13.45 1.03 5.19
N LEU A 176 -14.29 1.88 4.58
CA LEU A 176 -14.17 3.33 4.64
C LEU A 176 -15.25 3.98 5.54
N ARG A 177 -16.09 3.17 6.19
CA ARG A 177 -17.21 3.60 7.07
C ARG A 177 -18.15 4.61 6.41
N LEU A 178 -18.57 4.35 5.18
CA LEU A 178 -19.36 5.26 4.35
C LEU A 178 -20.87 5.32 4.72
N ARG A 179 -21.28 4.73 5.85
CA ARG A 179 -22.67 4.79 6.33
C ARG A 179 -23.02 6.15 6.94
N SER A 180 -22.01 6.89 7.41
CA SER A 180 -22.15 8.28 7.83
C SER A 180 -22.15 9.20 6.60
N ASP A 181 -23.20 10.01 6.43
CA ASP A 181 -23.35 10.87 5.26
C ASP A 181 -22.28 11.96 5.17
N SER A 182 -21.85 12.51 6.31
CA SER A 182 -20.78 13.50 6.38
C SER A 182 -19.44 12.90 5.95
N ARG A 183 -19.06 11.77 6.56
CA ARG A 183 -17.85 11.02 6.21
C ARG A 183 -17.87 10.57 4.76
N ARG A 184 -18.98 10.00 4.29
CA ARG A 184 -19.14 9.58 2.89
C ARG A 184 -18.92 10.76 1.95
N SER A 185 -19.55 11.89 2.20
CA SER A 185 -19.41 13.08 1.35
C SER A 185 -17.96 13.54 1.29
N LEU A 186 -17.29 13.63 2.43
CA LEU A 186 -15.90 14.08 2.51
C LEU A 186 -14.91 13.12 1.85
N ILE A 187 -15.06 11.82 2.09
CA ILE A 187 -14.24 10.79 1.44
C ILE A 187 -14.47 10.81 -0.07
N VAL A 188 -15.72 10.85 -0.54
CA VAL A 188 -16.04 10.86 -1.97
C VAL A 188 -15.48 12.11 -2.67
N GLN A 189 -15.66 13.29 -2.06
CA GLN A 189 -15.17 14.55 -2.61
C GLN A 189 -13.64 14.61 -2.68
N THR A 190 -12.94 13.92 -1.78
CA THR A 190 -11.47 13.93 -1.73
C THR A 190 -10.84 12.78 -2.52
N LEU A 191 -11.29 11.55 -2.27
CA LEU A 191 -10.67 10.34 -2.81
C LEU A 191 -10.89 10.19 -4.32
N ILE A 192 -12.08 10.52 -4.83
CA ILE A 192 -12.36 10.36 -6.27
C ILE A 192 -11.43 11.23 -7.12
N PRO A 193 -11.24 12.54 -6.84
CA PRO A 193 -10.25 13.35 -7.55
C PRO A 193 -8.83 12.77 -7.49
N LEU A 194 -8.40 12.29 -6.32
CA LEU A 194 -7.06 11.70 -6.16
C LEU A 194 -6.87 10.44 -6.99
N VAL A 195 -7.85 9.54 -7.01
CA VAL A 195 -7.80 8.32 -7.82
C VAL A 195 -7.81 8.65 -9.32
N ARG A 196 -8.58 9.67 -9.73
CA ARG A 196 -8.57 10.16 -11.11
C ARG A 196 -7.21 10.75 -11.49
N GLU A 197 -6.62 11.54 -10.61
CA GLU A 197 -5.30 12.13 -10.83
C GLU A 197 -4.21 11.05 -10.88
N LEU A 198 -4.25 10.08 -9.97
CA LEU A 198 -3.35 8.92 -9.97
C LEU A 198 -3.43 8.18 -11.30
N LYS A 199 -4.66 7.91 -11.77
CA LYS A 199 -4.88 7.27 -13.08
C LYS A 199 -4.28 8.09 -14.22
N THR A 200 -4.50 9.41 -14.25
CA THR A 200 -3.98 10.29 -15.29
C THR A 200 -2.45 10.30 -15.30
N ARG A 201 -1.83 10.45 -14.13
CA ARG A 201 -0.36 10.47 -14.00
C ARG A 201 0.28 9.16 -14.45
N LEU A 202 -0.28 8.04 -14.01
CA LEU A 202 0.27 6.71 -14.32
C LEU A 202 0.06 6.28 -15.77
N ALA A 203 -0.89 6.87 -16.50
CA ALA A 203 -1.19 6.46 -17.87
C ALA A 203 0.01 6.58 -18.83
N GLY A 204 0.92 7.51 -18.57
CA GLY A 204 2.14 7.73 -19.38
C GLY A 204 3.39 7.02 -18.87
N VAL A 205 3.32 6.33 -17.73
CA VAL A 205 4.49 5.66 -17.15
C VAL A 205 4.71 4.31 -17.85
N PRO A 206 5.89 4.04 -18.44
CA PRO A 206 6.18 2.78 -19.12
C PRO A 206 6.51 1.65 -18.12
N ALA A 207 5.67 1.45 -17.11
CA ALA A 207 5.84 0.45 -16.06
C ALA A 207 4.67 -0.54 -16.03
N GLN A 208 4.99 -1.82 -15.85
CA GLN A 208 3.99 -2.86 -15.62
C GLN A 208 4.00 -3.28 -14.16
N LEU A 209 3.08 -2.70 -13.39
CA LEU A 209 2.90 -3.06 -12.00
C LEU A 209 2.02 -4.32 -11.91
N ARG A 210 2.46 -5.30 -11.10
CA ARG A 210 1.77 -6.58 -10.89
C ARG A 210 1.55 -6.79 -9.40
N SER A 211 0.34 -7.19 -9.02
CA SER A 211 -0.04 -7.44 -7.63
C SER A 211 0.22 -6.27 -6.67
N THR A 212 0.32 -5.04 -7.19
CA THR A 212 0.46 -3.81 -6.42
C THR A 212 -0.85 -3.40 -5.77
N SER A 213 -0.73 -2.51 -4.80
CA SER A 213 -1.88 -1.99 -4.05
C SER A 213 -1.94 -0.47 -4.14
N VAL A 214 -3.16 0.04 -4.17
CA VAL A 214 -3.46 1.39 -3.67
C VAL A 214 -3.88 1.22 -2.22
N LEU A 215 -3.17 1.89 -1.34
CA LEU A 215 -3.56 2.00 0.06
C LEU A 215 -4.45 3.23 0.21
N ILE A 216 -5.46 3.21 1.05
CA ILE A 216 -6.22 4.40 1.41
C ILE A 216 -6.02 4.57 2.90
N VAL A 217 -5.54 5.75 3.32
CA VAL A 217 -5.34 6.11 4.72
C VAL A 217 -6.15 7.36 5.00
N VAL A 218 -6.99 7.33 6.03
CA VAL A 218 -7.84 8.45 6.44
C VAL A 218 -7.95 8.49 7.96
N GLU A 219 -8.34 9.63 8.52
CA GLU A 219 -8.59 9.74 9.97
C GLU A 219 -9.80 8.90 10.40
N GLY A 220 -9.66 8.25 11.55
CA GLY A 220 -10.64 7.36 12.16
C GLY A 220 -11.67 8.12 12.99
N GLU A 221 -11.31 9.28 13.54
CA GLU A 221 -12.25 10.12 14.28
C GLU A 221 -12.92 11.14 13.36
N GLU A 222 -14.27 11.18 13.37
CA GLU A 222 -15.02 12.11 12.52
C GLU A 222 -14.77 13.57 12.86
N GLY A 223 -14.50 13.89 14.13
CA GLY A 223 -14.22 15.26 14.59
C GLY A 223 -12.93 15.84 14.01
N ASP A 224 -11.93 14.98 13.77
CA ASP A 224 -10.62 15.36 13.22
C ASP A 224 -10.52 15.14 11.70
N LEU A 225 -11.53 14.52 11.10
CA LEU A 225 -11.58 14.23 9.66
C LEU A 225 -11.53 15.51 8.80
N ALA A 226 -12.05 16.64 9.29
CA ALA A 226 -11.99 17.92 8.58
C ALA A 226 -10.61 18.61 8.65
N ASN A 227 -9.80 18.29 9.68
CA ASN A 227 -8.51 18.94 9.95
C ASN A 227 -7.31 18.11 9.45
N ASN A 228 -7.47 16.79 9.28
CA ASN A 228 -6.38 15.85 8.96
C ASN A 228 -6.65 14.97 7.72
N ILE A 229 -7.10 15.54 6.61
CA ILE A 229 -7.04 14.83 5.32
C ILE A 229 -5.66 15.05 4.70
N ASP A 230 -4.64 14.33 5.19
CA ASP A 230 -3.37 14.26 4.49
C ASP A 230 -3.46 13.23 3.36
N THR A 231 -3.59 13.73 2.14
CA THR A 231 -3.81 12.95 0.91
C THR A 231 -2.53 12.45 0.25
N ARG A 232 -1.40 12.47 0.98
CA ARG A 232 -0.08 12.17 0.44
C ARG A 232 0.12 10.65 0.22
N LYS A 233 -0.14 10.27 -1.04
CA LYS A 233 0.53 9.22 -1.85
C LYS A 233 0.37 7.76 -1.42
N THR A 234 -0.19 6.95 -2.32
CA THR A 234 -0.26 5.50 -2.13
C THR A 234 -0.14 4.74 -3.45
N ILE A 235 1.06 4.23 -3.71
CA ILE A 235 1.33 3.03 -4.51
C ILE A 235 2.24 2.16 -3.65
N GLY A 236 1.71 1.04 -3.18
CA GLY A 236 2.53 -0.01 -2.61
C GLY A 236 3.44 -0.58 -3.71
N GLY A 237 4.72 -0.77 -3.40
CA GLY A 237 5.71 -1.35 -4.32
C GLY A 237 5.28 -2.73 -4.86
N PRO A 238 5.85 -3.16 -6.00
CA PRO A 238 5.63 -4.49 -6.56
C PRO A 238 6.07 -5.56 -5.55
N GLN A 239 5.25 -6.60 -5.38
CA GLN A 239 5.58 -7.80 -4.59
C GLN A 239 6.16 -8.91 -5.45
#